data_AF-A0A1S3HNQ0-F1
#
_entry.id   AF-A0A1S3HNQ0-F1
#
_cell.length_a   1.000
_cell.length_b   1.000
_cell.length_c   1.000
_cell.angle_alpha   90.00
_cell.angle_beta   90.00
_cell.angle_gamma   90.00
#
_symmetry.space_group_name_H-M   'P 1'
#
loop_
_entity.id
_entity.type
_entity.pdbx_description
1 polymer ?
#
loop_
_entity_poly.entity_id
_entity_poly.type
_entity_poly.pdbx_seq_one_letter_code
_entity_poly.pdbx_strand_id
1 'polypeptide(L)'
;MGRSRSRSRSSTRHRHKSKHKKHRSRSRSRDRAARRSRHRSRSRDRDRRSRKRSYSSSSSDSDLDVLAPTKVLEEKKKEDEEKQAEMERLRLERQKALEEKLIEEEVAKRVEELVAKRVAEELEKRKDEIEAEVLRRVEEAKRIMEKQMLEEMEKQRAAEVEAQKRKEEEERRKREELENIMKENNRKVEEAQRKLAEEQLKLVEEQRKMLEERQRLEDEQKQKVKKEQEVILNKKNARPRLSFSLGGK
;
A
#
# COMPACT_ATOMS: atom_id res chain seq x y z
N MET A 1 -22.75 -57.19 0.86
CA MET A 1 -23.30 -56.65 -0.41
C MET A 1 -23.09 -55.13 -0.40
N GLY A 2 -22.51 -54.44 -1.38
CA GLY A 2 -21.74 -54.85 -2.56
C GLY A 2 -20.86 -53.67 -3.03
N ARG A 3 -19.67 -53.95 -3.59
CA ARG A 3 -18.73 -52.93 -4.12
C ARG A 3 -19.02 -52.65 -5.61
N SER A 4 -18.87 -51.41 -6.08
CA SER A 4 -18.16 -51.00 -7.33
C SER A 4 -18.33 -49.49 -7.59
N ARG A 5 -17.28 -48.66 -7.71
CA ARG A 5 -16.32 -48.46 -8.85
C ARG A 5 -17.02 -47.80 -10.05
N SER A 6 -16.61 -46.60 -10.52
CA SER A 6 -15.37 -46.32 -11.26
C SER A 6 -15.16 -44.78 -11.37
N ARG A 7 -14.00 -44.16 -11.05
CA ARG A 7 -12.68 -44.05 -11.74
C ARG A 7 -12.55 -42.92 -12.78
N SER A 8 -11.38 -42.27 -12.73
CA SER A 8 -10.75 -41.36 -13.72
C SER A 8 -11.38 -39.95 -13.86
N ARG A 9 -10.65 -38.87 -14.19
CA ARG A 9 -9.18 -38.62 -14.24
C ARG A 9 -8.82 -37.11 -14.16
N SER A 10 -7.52 -36.82 -14.07
CA SER A 10 -6.85 -35.51 -13.93
C SER A 10 -6.98 -34.51 -15.09
N SER A 11 -6.94 -33.20 -14.77
CA SER A 11 -6.15 -32.23 -15.55
C SER A 11 -5.52 -31.15 -14.66
N THR A 12 -4.37 -30.65 -15.07
CA THR A 12 -3.53 -29.69 -14.33
C THR A 12 -3.95 -28.26 -14.62
N ARG A 13 -4.07 -27.40 -13.57
CA ARG A 13 -4.06 -25.95 -13.76
C ARG A 13 -3.25 -25.24 -12.68
N HIS A 14 -2.05 -24.82 -13.06
CA HIS A 14 -1.15 -24.02 -12.25
C HIS A 14 -1.81 -22.67 -11.92
N ARG A 15 -1.90 -22.35 -10.63
CA ARG A 15 -2.44 -21.08 -10.16
C ARG A 15 -1.30 -20.04 -10.15
N HIS A 16 -1.24 -19.18 -11.16
CA HIS A 16 -0.27 -18.09 -11.22
C HIS A 16 -0.46 -17.15 -10.02
N LYS A 17 0.50 -17.14 -9.08
CA LYS A 17 0.53 -16.19 -7.96
C LYS A 17 1.05 -14.84 -8.46
N SER A 18 0.39 -13.77 -8.03
CA SER A 18 0.59 -12.39 -8.48
C SER A 18 1.99 -11.82 -8.20
N LYS A 19 2.48 -11.00 -9.14
CA LYS A 19 3.71 -10.20 -8.99
C LYS A 19 3.50 -9.09 -7.96
N HIS A 20 4.11 -9.18 -6.79
CA HIS A 20 4.22 -8.03 -5.88
C HIS A 20 5.49 -7.23 -6.18
N LYS A 21 5.33 -6.01 -6.68
CA LYS A 21 6.36 -4.97 -6.57
C LYS A 21 6.43 -4.52 -5.11
N LYS A 22 7.61 -4.53 -4.49
CA LYS A 22 7.87 -3.74 -3.27
C LYS A 22 9.07 -2.83 -3.51
N HIS A 23 8.83 -1.53 -3.37
CA HIS A 23 9.87 -0.52 -3.48
C HIS A 23 10.60 -0.39 -2.13
N ARG A 24 11.92 -0.57 -2.18
CA ARG A 24 12.92 0.40 -1.69
C ARG A 24 12.55 1.18 -0.41
N SER A 25 12.81 0.62 0.76
CA SER A 25 13.16 1.39 1.97
C SER A 25 14.65 1.15 2.31
N ARG A 26 15.36 2.24 2.62
CA ARG A 26 16.83 2.31 2.63
C ARG A 26 17.33 2.66 4.03
N SER A 27 17.52 1.65 4.88
CA SER A 27 18.10 1.83 6.21
C SER A 27 19.50 1.25 6.27
N ARG A 28 20.50 2.11 6.48
CA ARG A 28 21.90 1.74 6.67
C ARG A 28 22.17 1.49 8.15
N SER A 29 22.34 0.23 8.54
CA SER A 29 23.02 -0.14 9.79
C SER A 29 24.24 -0.97 9.43
N ARG A 30 25.43 -0.50 9.81
CA ARG A 30 26.73 -1.13 9.50
C ARG A 30 27.18 -1.98 10.69
N ASP A 31 26.68 -3.20 10.79
CA ASP A 31 27.24 -4.18 11.71
C ASP A 31 28.31 -5.02 11.02
N ARG A 32 29.57 -4.69 11.36
CA ARG A 32 30.75 -5.46 10.96
C ARG A 32 30.85 -6.71 11.81
N ALA A 33 30.30 -7.83 11.35
CA ALA A 33 30.68 -9.12 11.92
C ALA A 33 30.66 -10.27 10.88
N ALA A 34 31.69 -11.12 11.00
CA ALA A 34 31.74 -12.51 10.57
C ALA A 34 31.73 -12.86 9.06
N ARG A 35 32.95 -13.16 8.59
CA ARG A 35 33.33 -14.45 7.96
C ARG A 35 32.57 -14.88 6.69
N ARG A 36 33.25 -14.79 5.54
CA ARG A 36 33.87 -15.97 4.88
C ARG A 36 34.59 -15.59 3.57
N SER A 37 35.90 -15.77 3.58
CA SER A 37 36.67 -16.55 2.59
C SER A 37 36.02 -16.83 1.22
N ARG A 38 36.68 -16.40 0.15
CA ARG A 38 37.28 -17.32 -0.85
C ARG A 38 38.12 -16.59 -1.91
N HIS A 39 39.25 -17.23 -2.22
CA HIS A 39 40.07 -17.14 -3.44
C HIS A 39 40.21 -15.79 -4.17
N ARG A 40 41.41 -15.23 -4.09
CA ARG A 40 42.06 -14.72 -5.31
C ARG A 40 43.54 -15.08 -5.33
N SER A 41 43.81 -16.31 -5.75
CA SER A 41 45.12 -16.73 -6.22
C SER A 41 45.56 -15.80 -7.35
N ARG A 42 46.62 -15.02 -7.09
CA ARG A 42 47.42 -14.37 -8.12
C ARG A 42 48.86 -14.69 -7.83
N SER A 43 49.38 -15.68 -8.55
CA SER A 43 50.79 -15.98 -8.61
C SER A 43 51.56 -14.69 -8.94
N ARG A 44 52.49 -14.34 -8.06
CA ARG A 44 53.65 -13.55 -8.41
C ARG A 44 54.86 -14.33 -7.95
N ASP A 45 55.21 -15.29 -8.78
CA ASP A 45 56.53 -15.89 -8.82
C ASP A 45 57.59 -14.79 -8.75
N ARG A 46 58.18 -14.59 -7.57
CA ARG A 46 59.48 -13.95 -7.47
C ARG A 46 60.51 -14.99 -7.86
N ASP A 47 60.56 -15.21 -9.17
CA ASP A 47 61.49 -16.09 -9.87
C ASP A 47 62.92 -15.79 -9.39
N ARG A 48 63.57 -16.81 -8.81
CA ARG A 48 64.95 -16.75 -8.34
C ARG A 48 65.90 -16.81 -9.54
N ARG A 49 65.93 -15.76 -10.35
CA ARG A 49 66.93 -15.63 -11.43
C ARG A 49 68.27 -15.17 -10.88
N SER A 50 69.08 -16.15 -10.52
CA SER A 50 70.54 -16.04 -10.53
C SER A 50 71.01 -15.62 -11.93
N ARG A 51 71.31 -14.32 -12.10
CA ARG A 51 72.15 -13.84 -13.21
C ARG A 51 73.49 -13.41 -12.65
N LYS A 52 74.41 -14.38 -12.53
CA LYS A 52 75.84 -14.06 -12.66
C LYS A 52 76.01 -13.48 -14.07
N ARG A 53 76.50 -12.26 -14.17
CA ARG A 53 76.99 -11.67 -15.42
C ARG A 53 78.38 -11.10 -15.19
N SER A 54 79.31 -12.02 -15.02
CA SER A 54 80.75 -11.81 -15.14
C SER A 54 81.09 -11.65 -16.62
N TYR A 55 81.48 -10.45 -17.04
CA TYR A 55 82.14 -10.10 -18.30
C TYR A 55 82.49 -8.60 -18.23
N SER A 56 83.72 -8.14 -18.46
CA SER A 56 84.99 -8.85 -18.57
C SER A 56 86.15 -7.87 -18.37
N SER A 57 87.31 -8.41 -17.98
CA SER A 57 88.60 -7.74 -18.08
C SER A 57 89.02 -7.55 -19.55
N SER A 58 89.38 -6.31 -19.89
CA SER A 58 90.31 -5.97 -20.98
C SER A 58 91.12 -4.78 -20.44
N SER A 59 92.32 -5.01 -19.90
CA SER A 59 93.57 -5.23 -20.66
C SER A 59 94.19 -3.91 -21.09
N SER A 60 95.05 -3.38 -20.23
CA SER A 60 96.41 -3.03 -20.67
C SER A 60 97.39 -3.57 -19.64
N ASP A 61 98.27 -4.42 -20.13
CA ASP A 61 99.50 -4.87 -19.49
C ASP A 61 100.46 -3.69 -19.30
N SER A 62 101.15 -3.63 -18.16
CA SER A 62 102.36 -2.83 -17.94
C SER A 62 102.98 -3.22 -16.61
N ASP A 63 103.80 -4.27 -16.61
CA ASP A 63 105.02 -4.21 -15.78
C ASP A 63 105.79 -2.95 -16.21
N LEU A 64 106.06 -2.01 -15.30
CA LEU A 64 107.21 -1.11 -15.39
C LEU A 64 107.42 -0.32 -14.09
N ASP A 65 108.57 -0.55 -13.49
CA ASP A 65 109.16 0.20 -12.40
C ASP A 65 109.46 1.66 -12.82
N VAL A 66 108.57 2.61 -12.51
CA VAL A 66 108.88 4.05 -12.57
C VAL A 66 108.18 4.84 -11.45
N LEU A 67 109.00 5.42 -10.59
CA LEU A 67 108.72 6.47 -9.60
C LEU A 67 107.59 7.46 -9.98
N ALA A 68 106.40 7.30 -9.40
CA ALA A 68 105.36 8.33 -9.44
C ALA A 68 105.57 9.37 -8.30
N PRO A 69 105.48 10.68 -8.56
CA PRO A 69 105.84 11.69 -7.58
C PRO A 69 104.81 11.80 -6.45
N THR A 70 105.31 11.96 -5.22
CA THR A 70 104.54 12.12 -3.96
C THR A 70 103.42 13.17 -4.02
N LYS A 71 103.59 14.19 -4.87
CA LYS A 71 102.66 15.31 -5.06
C LYS A 71 101.24 14.88 -5.46
N VAL A 72 101.08 13.88 -6.32
CA VAL A 72 99.75 13.46 -6.83
C VAL A 72 98.90 12.76 -5.74
N LEU A 73 99.54 12.21 -4.70
CA LEU A 73 98.85 11.65 -3.54
C LEU A 73 98.53 12.72 -2.48
N GLU A 74 99.35 13.77 -2.38
CA GLU A 74 99.06 14.94 -1.53
C GLU A 74 97.95 15.81 -2.11
N GLU A 75 97.92 15.98 -3.44
CA GLU A 75 96.85 16.68 -4.15
C GLU A 75 95.50 15.97 -3.96
N LYS A 76 95.46 14.63 -4.11
CA LYS A 76 94.23 13.85 -3.82
C LYS A 76 93.79 13.94 -2.36
N LYS A 77 94.71 13.97 -1.41
CA LYS A 77 94.36 14.18 0.01
C LYS A 77 93.78 15.57 0.25
N LYS A 78 94.37 16.61 -0.34
CA LYS A 78 93.84 17.99 -0.26
C LYS A 78 92.47 18.11 -0.93
N GLU A 79 92.28 17.51 -2.11
CA GLU A 79 90.97 17.45 -2.74
C GLU A 79 89.93 16.69 -1.88
N ASP A 80 90.33 15.62 -1.21
CA ASP A 80 89.43 14.85 -0.34
C ASP A 80 89.16 15.54 1.00
N GLU A 81 90.10 16.34 1.53
CA GLU A 81 89.92 17.27 2.65
C GLU A 81 89.00 18.44 2.24
N GLU A 82 89.14 18.99 1.03
CA GLU A 82 88.24 20.00 0.46
C GLU A 82 86.82 19.44 0.27
N LYS A 83 86.67 18.24 -0.30
CA LYS A 83 85.38 17.53 -0.39
C LYS A 83 84.79 17.24 0.99
N GLN A 84 85.61 16.95 2.01
CA GLN A 84 85.14 16.79 3.39
C GLN A 84 84.65 18.12 3.96
N ALA A 85 85.39 19.22 3.78
CA ALA A 85 84.97 20.55 4.20
C ALA A 85 83.70 21.04 3.48
N GLU A 86 83.54 20.74 2.19
CA GLU A 86 82.29 20.98 1.44
C GLU A 86 81.14 20.14 1.99
N MET A 87 81.36 18.86 2.29
CA MET A 87 80.36 17.97 2.90
C MET A 87 79.97 18.40 4.32
N GLU A 88 80.89 19.00 5.09
CA GLU A 88 80.61 19.59 6.39
C GLU A 88 79.84 20.91 6.29
N ARG A 89 80.19 21.78 5.32
CA ARG A 89 79.38 22.96 4.99
C ARG A 89 77.96 22.59 4.59
N LEU A 90 77.80 21.59 3.71
CA LEU A 90 76.50 21.03 3.30
C LEU A 90 75.72 20.43 4.48
N ARG A 91 76.39 19.86 5.50
CA ARG A 91 75.73 19.39 6.73
C ARG A 91 75.27 20.55 7.60
N LEU A 92 76.10 21.59 7.77
CA LEU A 92 75.76 22.78 8.55
C LEU A 92 74.61 23.57 7.90
N GLU A 93 74.62 23.72 6.57
CA GLU A 93 73.52 24.33 5.80
C GLU A 93 72.23 23.51 5.93
N ARG A 94 72.30 22.18 5.91
CA ARG A 94 71.13 21.33 6.16
C ARG A 94 70.59 21.45 7.58
N GLN A 95 71.45 21.66 8.58
CA GLN A 95 71.01 21.90 9.96
C GLN A 95 70.31 23.26 10.07
N LYS A 96 70.92 24.33 9.56
CA LYS A 96 70.30 25.66 9.50
C LYS A 96 68.96 25.64 8.76
N ALA A 97 68.90 24.99 7.60
CA ALA A 97 67.66 24.85 6.83
C ALA A 97 66.60 23.93 7.46
N LEU A 98 66.92 23.19 8.53
CA LEU A 98 65.94 22.48 9.36
C LEU A 98 65.49 23.35 10.54
N GLU A 99 66.41 24.07 11.18
CA GLU A 99 66.12 25.04 12.24
C GLU A 99 65.23 26.19 11.72
N GLU A 100 65.56 26.76 10.56
CA GLU A 100 64.75 27.77 9.86
C GLU A 100 63.33 27.26 9.59
N LYS A 101 63.17 26.01 9.12
CA LYS A 101 61.84 25.41 8.88
C LYS A 101 61.05 25.19 10.17
N LEU A 102 61.71 24.80 11.26
CA LEU A 102 61.04 24.69 12.57
C LEU A 102 60.57 26.05 13.07
N ILE A 103 61.37 27.10 12.87
CA ILE A 103 61.01 28.49 13.20
C ILE A 103 59.86 28.98 12.30
N GLU A 104 59.90 28.73 10.99
CA GLU A 104 58.83 29.05 10.04
C GLU A 104 57.52 28.33 10.42
N GLU A 105 57.59 27.04 10.78
CA GLU A 105 56.43 26.29 11.26
C GLU A 105 55.88 26.83 12.58
N GLU A 106 56.72 27.22 13.54
CA GLU A 106 56.27 27.85 14.79
C GLU A 106 55.64 29.21 14.56
N VAL A 107 56.19 30.02 13.67
CA VAL A 107 55.62 31.32 13.29
C VAL A 107 54.29 31.12 12.56
N ALA A 108 54.21 30.17 11.64
CA ALA A 108 52.95 29.80 10.96
C ALA A 108 51.88 29.37 11.97
N LYS A 109 52.21 28.47 12.92
CA LYS A 109 51.29 28.04 13.99
C LYS A 109 50.80 29.21 14.85
N ARG A 110 51.70 30.14 15.23
CA ARG A 110 51.31 31.34 16.00
C ARG A 110 50.41 32.29 15.21
N VAL A 111 50.66 32.45 13.90
CA VAL A 111 49.80 33.25 13.00
C VAL A 111 48.43 32.57 12.83
N GLU A 112 48.39 31.27 12.58
CA GLU A 112 47.16 30.47 12.51
C GLU A 112 46.34 30.57 13.79
N GLU A 113 46.96 30.48 14.97
CA GLU A 113 46.27 30.67 16.25
C GLU A 113 45.69 32.08 16.41
N LEU A 114 46.42 33.13 16.03
CA LEU A 114 45.93 34.51 16.13
C LEU A 114 44.80 34.79 15.15
N VAL A 115 44.86 34.22 13.94
CA VAL A 115 43.77 34.26 12.96
C VAL A 115 42.56 33.48 13.47
N ALA A 116 42.76 32.26 13.98
CA ALA A 116 41.68 31.43 14.53
C ALA A 116 40.99 32.08 15.74
N LYS A 117 41.74 32.73 16.64
CA LYS A 117 41.19 33.49 17.78
C LYS A 117 40.36 34.68 17.31
N ARG A 118 40.87 35.51 16.39
CA ARG A 118 40.11 36.64 15.82
C ARG A 118 38.85 36.20 15.08
N VAL A 119 38.94 35.15 14.26
CA VAL A 119 37.78 34.59 13.55
C VAL A 119 36.78 33.99 14.54
N ALA A 120 37.22 33.35 15.62
CA ALA A 120 36.33 32.83 16.65
C ALA A 120 35.59 33.96 17.39
N GLU A 121 36.27 35.06 17.74
CA GLU A 121 35.68 36.26 18.35
C GLU A 121 34.70 37.00 17.42
N GLU A 122 35.03 37.10 16.13
CA GLU A 122 34.14 37.69 15.12
C GLU A 122 32.90 36.83 14.85
N LEU A 123 33.06 35.51 14.81
CA LEU A 123 31.96 34.58 14.73
C LEU A 123 31.13 34.64 16.01
N GLU A 124 31.73 34.69 17.19
CA GLU A 124 31.02 34.76 18.48
C GLU A 124 30.07 35.94 18.58
N LYS A 125 30.51 37.14 18.18
CA LYS A 125 29.65 38.33 18.11
C LYS A 125 28.47 38.19 17.14
N ARG A 126 28.56 37.28 16.16
CA ARG A 126 27.52 36.99 15.17
C ARG A 126 26.78 35.67 15.42
N LYS A 127 27.21 34.83 16.39
CA LYS A 127 26.58 33.54 16.70
C LYS A 127 25.14 33.77 17.09
N ASP A 128 24.88 34.67 18.03
CA ASP A 128 23.53 34.96 18.53
C ASP A 128 22.58 35.44 17.41
N GLU A 129 23.08 36.26 16.48
CA GLU A 129 22.32 36.73 15.31
C GLU A 129 22.01 35.60 14.33
N ILE A 130 23.02 34.77 14.02
CA ILE A 130 22.90 33.62 13.11
C ILE A 130 21.99 32.54 13.73
N GLU A 131 22.14 32.26 15.02
CA GLU A 131 21.31 31.32 15.77
C GLU A 131 19.86 31.79 15.85
N ALA A 132 19.61 33.08 16.12
CA ALA A 132 18.27 33.64 16.07
C ALA A 132 17.63 33.54 14.67
N GLU A 133 18.39 33.78 13.59
CA GLU A 133 17.87 33.62 12.23
C GLU A 133 17.62 32.15 11.86
N VAL A 134 18.53 31.24 12.23
CA VAL A 134 18.36 29.80 12.04
C VAL A 134 17.15 29.29 12.81
N LEU A 135 16.96 29.71 14.06
CA LEU A 135 15.79 29.37 14.88
C LEU A 135 14.50 29.88 14.22
N ARG A 136 14.46 31.13 13.74
CA ARG A 136 13.29 31.66 13.00
C ARG A 136 12.96 30.83 11.77
N ARG A 137 13.95 30.53 10.91
CA ARG A 137 13.74 29.71 9.71
C ARG A 137 13.29 28.28 10.05
N VAL A 138 13.79 27.70 11.15
CA VAL A 138 13.37 26.38 11.65
C VAL A 138 11.95 26.44 12.22
N GLU A 139 11.56 27.50 12.94
CA GLU A 139 10.20 27.70 13.42
C GLU A 139 9.21 27.91 12.27
N GLU A 140 9.55 28.70 11.26
CA GLU A 140 8.74 28.88 10.06
C GLU A 140 8.54 27.54 9.32
N ALA A 141 9.61 26.77 9.13
CA ALA A 141 9.54 25.43 8.53
C ALA A 141 8.68 24.47 9.37
N LYS A 142 8.81 24.49 10.71
CA LYS A 142 7.95 23.72 11.62
C LYS A 142 6.49 24.12 11.50
N ARG A 143 6.16 25.42 11.57
CA ARG A 143 4.79 25.95 11.44
C ARG A 143 4.16 25.57 10.09
N ILE A 144 4.93 25.60 8.99
CA ILE A 144 4.46 25.16 7.67
C ILE A 144 4.15 23.65 7.69
N MET A 145 5.05 22.82 8.20
CA MET A 145 4.82 21.36 8.31
C MET A 145 3.67 21.01 9.25
N GLU A 146 3.57 21.67 10.41
CA GLU A 146 2.49 21.49 11.38
C GLU A 146 1.14 21.88 10.77
N LYS A 147 1.06 23.02 10.07
CA LYS A 147 -0.16 23.44 9.37
C LYS A 147 -0.55 22.45 8.27
N GLN A 148 0.41 21.99 7.46
CA GLN A 148 0.16 20.97 6.43
C GLN A 148 -0.34 19.66 7.05
N MET A 149 0.30 19.20 8.13
CA MET A 149 -0.11 17.97 8.83
C MET A 149 -1.51 18.10 9.45
N LEU A 150 -1.84 19.25 10.05
CA LEU A 150 -3.19 19.52 10.58
C LEU A 150 -4.23 19.54 9.47
N GLU A 151 -3.97 20.26 8.36
CA GLU A 151 -4.88 20.27 7.21
C GLU A 151 -5.07 18.88 6.59
N GLU A 152 -4.03 18.05 6.51
CA GLU A 152 -4.13 16.67 6.05
C GLU A 152 -4.96 15.80 7.00
N MET A 153 -4.76 15.93 8.32
CA MET A 153 -5.54 15.20 9.33
C MET A 153 -7.01 15.64 9.35
N GLU A 154 -7.30 16.93 9.16
CA GLU A 154 -8.66 17.44 9.03
C GLU A 154 -9.35 16.95 7.76
N LYS A 155 -8.65 16.96 6.61
CA LYS A 155 -9.15 16.40 5.34
C LYS A 155 -9.43 14.91 5.46
N GLN A 156 -8.56 14.14 6.14
CA GLN A 156 -8.78 12.71 6.40
C GLN A 156 -10.02 12.48 7.27
N ARG A 157 -10.15 13.19 8.41
CA ARG A 157 -11.34 13.10 9.28
C ARG A 157 -12.63 13.49 8.56
N ALA A 158 -12.60 14.55 7.77
CA ALA A 158 -13.75 14.99 6.98
C ALA A 158 -14.15 13.92 5.94
N ALA A 159 -13.19 13.33 5.24
CA ALA A 159 -13.42 12.25 4.27
C ALA A 159 -13.94 10.96 4.94
N GLU A 160 -13.45 10.61 6.14
CA GLU A 160 -13.97 9.49 6.93
C GLU A 160 -15.43 9.70 7.36
N VAL A 161 -15.75 10.88 7.89
CA VAL A 161 -17.12 11.26 8.27
C VAL A 161 -18.05 11.30 7.06
N GLU A 162 -17.59 11.83 5.92
CA GLU A 162 -18.37 11.82 4.68
C GLU A 162 -18.58 10.39 4.15
N ALA A 163 -17.56 9.54 4.18
CA ALA A 163 -17.68 8.14 3.79
C ALA A 163 -18.61 7.34 4.73
N GLN A 164 -18.65 7.67 6.02
CA GLN A 164 -19.63 7.10 6.96
C GLN A 164 -21.04 7.58 6.64
N LYS A 165 -21.26 8.89 6.43
CA LYS A 165 -22.56 9.45 6.04
C LYS A 165 -23.09 8.85 4.74
N ARG A 166 -22.26 8.73 3.70
CA ARG A 166 -22.64 8.09 2.43
C ARG A 166 -23.07 6.63 2.61
N LYS A 167 -22.38 5.87 3.46
CA LYS A 167 -22.79 4.49 3.81
C LYS A 167 -24.11 4.46 4.58
N GLU A 168 -24.30 5.37 5.53
CA GLU A 168 -25.55 5.47 6.29
C GLU A 168 -26.73 5.85 5.38
N GLU A 169 -26.54 6.80 4.46
CA GLU A 169 -27.54 7.16 3.45
C GLU A 169 -27.86 5.98 2.52
N GLU A 170 -26.87 5.23 2.05
CA GLU A 170 -27.10 4.01 1.28
C GLU A 170 -27.87 2.95 2.08
N GLU A 171 -27.57 2.76 3.37
CA GLU A 171 -28.32 1.84 4.22
C GLU A 171 -29.75 2.34 4.48
N ARG A 172 -29.95 3.64 4.71
CA ARG A 172 -31.28 4.24 4.86
C ARG A 172 -32.11 4.05 3.59
N ARG A 173 -31.56 4.35 2.40
CA ARG A 173 -32.24 4.10 1.11
C ARG A 173 -32.60 2.62 0.93
N LYS A 174 -31.69 1.70 1.22
CA LYS A 174 -31.98 0.24 1.17
C LYS A 174 -33.09 -0.17 2.15
N ARG A 175 -33.15 0.44 3.34
CA ARG A 175 -34.23 0.19 4.32
C ARG A 175 -35.56 0.77 3.84
N GLU A 176 -35.57 1.97 3.29
CA GLU A 176 -36.75 2.63 2.70
C GLU A 176 -37.28 1.86 1.48
N GLU A 177 -36.40 1.39 0.59
CA GLU A 177 -36.73 0.51 -0.54
C GLU A 177 -37.37 -0.80 -0.06
N LEU A 178 -36.77 -1.47 0.93
CA LEU A 178 -37.34 -2.68 1.53
C LEU A 178 -38.69 -2.41 2.23
N GLU A 179 -38.83 -1.29 2.95
CA GLU A 179 -40.08 -0.90 3.60
C GLU A 179 -41.19 -0.63 2.56
N ASN A 180 -40.85 0.02 1.44
CA ASN A 180 -41.78 0.25 0.33
C ASN A 180 -42.21 -1.07 -0.33
N ILE A 181 -41.26 -1.99 -0.58
CA ILE A 181 -41.58 -3.35 -1.10
C ILE A 181 -42.50 -4.10 -0.12
N MET A 182 -42.24 -4.03 1.19
CA MET A 182 -43.09 -4.66 2.20
C MET A 182 -44.48 -4.02 2.26
N LYS A 183 -44.59 -2.69 2.18
CA LYS A 183 -45.89 -1.97 2.10
C LYS A 183 -46.67 -2.36 0.85
N GLU A 184 -46.03 -2.46 -0.31
CA GLU A 184 -46.69 -2.92 -1.54
C GLU A 184 -47.13 -4.37 -1.46
N ASN A 185 -46.32 -5.25 -0.86
CA ASN A 185 -46.67 -6.66 -0.69
C ASN A 185 -47.87 -6.80 0.26
N ASN A 186 -47.85 -6.12 1.41
CA ASN A 186 -48.96 -6.08 2.35
C ASN A 186 -50.24 -5.54 1.69
N ARG A 187 -50.17 -4.46 0.89
CA ARG A 187 -51.31 -3.97 0.10
C ARG A 187 -51.86 -5.03 -0.86
N LYS A 188 -51.00 -5.73 -1.60
CA LYS A 188 -51.40 -6.81 -2.51
C LYS A 188 -52.07 -7.97 -1.75
N VAL A 189 -51.60 -8.30 -0.56
CA VAL A 189 -52.21 -9.31 0.33
C VAL A 189 -53.56 -8.83 0.86
N GLU A 190 -53.67 -7.59 1.34
CA GLU A 190 -54.94 -6.99 1.80
C GLU A 190 -55.97 -6.91 0.67
N GLU A 191 -55.58 -6.50 -0.54
CA GLU A 191 -56.45 -6.46 -1.71
C GLU A 191 -56.92 -7.87 -2.13
N ALA A 192 -56.04 -8.87 -2.07
CA ALA A 192 -56.41 -10.27 -2.34
C ALA A 192 -57.38 -10.81 -1.28
N GLN A 193 -57.14 -10.52 0.01
CA GLN A 193 -58.05 -10.89 1.09
C GLN A 193 -59.41 -10.20 0.97
N ARG A 194 -59.45 -8.91 0.60
CA ARG A 194 -60.70 -8.18 0.34
C ARG A 194 -61.48 -8.79 -0.82
N LYS A 195 -60.82 -9.11 -1.95
CA LYS A 195 -61.47 -9.76 -3.09
C LYS A 195 -62.07 -11.12 -2.71
N LEU A 196 -61.33 -11.95 -1.97
CA LEU A 196 -61.83 -13.23 -1.46
C LEU A 196 -63.02 -13.05 -0.51
N ALA A 197 -62.99 -12.05 0.37
CA ALA A 197 -64.11 -11.73 1.25
C ALA A 197 -65.35 -11.22 0.48
N GLU A 198 -65.16 -10.37 -0.55
CA GLU A 198 -66.23 -9.91 -1.44
C GLU A 198 -66.85 -11.06 -2.25
N GLU A 199 -66.04 -12.01 -2.74
CA GLU A 199 -66.51 -13.22 -3.42
C GLU A 199 -67.30 -14.15 -2.48
N GLN A 200 -66.83 -14.34 -1.25
CA GLN A 200 -67.56 -15.10 -0.22
C GLN A 200 -68.90 -14.43 0.13
N LEU A 201 -68.93 -13.10 0.27
CA LEU A 201 -70.17 -12.36 0.51
C LEU A 201 -71.15 -12.49 -0.66
N LYS A 202 -70.69 -12.35 -1.91
CA LYS A 202 -71.52 -12.55 -3.12
C LYS A 202 -72.12 -13.96 -3.16
N LEU A 203 -71.33 -14.99 -2.88
CA LEU A 203 -71.81 -16.38 -2.82
C LEU A 203 -72.92 -16.55 -1.77
N VAL A 204 -72.78 -15.94 -0.59
CA VAL A 204 -73.80 -15.99 0.48
C VAL A 204 -75.06 -15.20 0.08
N GLU A 205 -74.92 -14.06 -0.59
CA GLU A 205 -76.05 -13.31 -1.15
C GLU A 205 -76.79 -14.08 -2.25
N GLU A 206 -76.07 -14.76 -3.13
CA GLU A 206 -76.64 -15.63 -4.16
C GLU A 206 -77.38 -16.83 -3.54
N GLN A 207 -76.78 -17.50 -2.55
CA GLN A 207 -77.46 -18.56 -1.79
C GLN A 207 -78.73 -18.03 -1.11
N ARG A 208 -78.69 -16.83 -0.53
CA ARG A 208 -79.86 -16.19 0.07
C ARG A 208 -80.96 -15.89 -0.96
N LYS A 209 -80.61 -15.37 -2.14
CA LYS A 209 -81.56 -15.14 -3.24
C LYS A 209 -82.18 -16.44 -3.75
N MET A 210 -81.37 -17.49 -3.95
CA MET A 210 -81.86 -18.81 -4.36
C MET A 210 -82.80 -19.45 -3.34
N LEU A 211 -82.57 -19.22 -2.03
CA LEU A 211 -83.48 -19.66 -0.97
C LEU A 211 -84.78 -18.84 -0.96
N GLU A 212 -84.70 -17.52 -1.16
CA GLU A 212 -85.87 -16.65 -1.27
C GLU A 212 -86.74 -17.01 -2.49
N GLU A 213 -86.13 -17.26 -3.65
CA GLU A 213 -86.80 -17.72 -4.87
C GLU A 213 -87.43 -19.11 -4.67
N ARG A 214 -86.74 -20.05 -4.01
CA ARG A 214 -87.33 -21.34 -3.63
C ARG A 214 -88.55 -21.18 -2.73
N GLN A 215 -88.48 -20.34 -1.71
CA GLN A 215 -89.62 -20.07 -0.82
C GLN A 215 -90.80 -19.46 -1.58
N ARG A 216 -90.55 -18.49 -2.47
CA ARG A 216 -91.59 -17.90 -3.34
C ARG A 216 -92.23 -18.95 -4.25
N LEU A 217 -91.43 -19.80 -4.89
CA LEU A 217 -91.93 -20.88 -5.76
C LEU A 217 -92.73 -21.93 -4.97
N GLU A 218 -92.27 -22.32 -3.78
CA GLU A 218 -93.03 -23.20 -2.90
C GLU A 218 -94.36 -22.60 -2.48
N ASP A 219 -94.39 -21.31 -2.12
CA ASP A 219 -95.61 -20.64 -1.68
C ASP A 219 -96.58 -20.41 -2.85
N GLU A 220 -96.08 -20.12 -4.05
CA GLU A 220 -96.86 -20.17 -5.28
C GLU A 220 -97.45 -21.56 -5.57
N GLN A 221 -96.67 -22.62 -5.41
CA GLN A 221 -97.16 -24.00 -5.57
C GLN A 221 -98.22 -24.33 -4.52
N LYS A 222 -98.00 -23.99 -3.24
CA LYS A 222 -99.00 -24.12 -2.17
C LYS A 222 -100.27 -23.32 -2.50
N GLN A 223 -100.16 -22.14 -3.10
CA GLN A 223 -101.32 -21.36 -3.56
C GLN A 223 -102.04 -22.02 -4.76
N LYS A 224 -101.31 -22.56 -5.74
CA LYS A 224 -101.87 -23.28 -6.90
C LYS A 224 -102.62 -24.53 -6.42
N VAL A 225 -102.01 -25.36 -5.59
CA VAL A 225 -102.64 -26.55 -4.97
C VAL A 225 -103.87 -26.18 -4.14
N LYS A 226 -103.82 -25.09 -3.35
CA LYS A 226 -105.01 -24.59 -2.64
C LYS A 226 -106.14 -24.19 -3.58
N LYS A 227 -105.85 -23.48 -4.67
CA LYS A 227 -106.85 -23.08 -5.70
C LYS A 227 -107.43 -24.29 -6.42
N GLU A 228 -106.60 -25.26 -6.79
CA GLU A 228 -107.03 -26.53 -7.39
C GLU A 228 -107.93 -27.34 -6.43
N GLN A 229 -107.56 -27.42 -5.15
CA GLN A 229 -108.41 -28.02 -4.11
C GLN A 229 -109.73 -27.27 -3.93
N GLU A 230 -109.76 -25.94 -3.99
CA GLU A 230 -111.02 -25.17 -3.96
C GLU A 230 -111.93 -25.47 -5.17
N VAL A 231 -111.35 -25.65 -6.36
CA VAL A 231 -112.10 -26.03 -7.59
C VAL A 231 -112.62 -27.48 -7.50
N ILE A 232 -111.80 -28.42 -7.03
CA ILE A 232 -112.19 -29.84 -6.88
C ILE A 232 -113.26 -30.02 -5.80
N LEU A 233 -113.08 -29.39 -4.64
CA LEU A 233 -114.05 -29.40 -3.53
C LEU A 233 -115.25 -28.48 -3.77
N ASN A 234 -115.28 -27.78 -4.91
CA ASN A 234 -116.32 -26.85 -5.35
C ASN A 234 -116.69 -25.77 -4.31
N LYS A 235 -115.72 -25.38 -3.45
CA LYS A 235 -115.91 -24.29 -2.50
C LYS A 235 -116.03 -22.97 -3.26
N LYS A 236 -116.94 -22.10 -2.82
CA LYS A 236 -117.22 -20.79 -3.44
C LYS A 236 -117.74 -20.85 -4.90
N ASN A 237 -118.37 -21.95 -5.33
CA ASN A 237 -118.90 -22.14 -6.69
C ASN A 237 -117.84 -22.00 -7.82
N ALA A 238 -116.57 -22.31 -7.53
CA ALA A 238 -115.46 -22.09 -8.46
C ALA A 238 -115.49 -22.98 -9.72
N ARG A 239 -116.27 -24.08 -9.73
CA ARG A 239 -116.38 -24.98 -10.88
C ARG A 239 -117.46 -24.48 -11.86
N PRO A 240 -117.12 -24.09 -13.12
CA PRO A 240 -118.12 -23.68 -14.09
C PRO A 240 -119.08 -24.83 -14.41
N ARG A 241 -120.38 -24.52 -14.50
CA ARG A 241 -121.41 -25.52 -14.79
C ARG A 241 -121.34 -25.96 -16.25
N LEU A 242 -120.89 -27.19 -16.47
CA LEU A 242 -120.97 -27.87 -17.76
C LEU A 242 -122.44 -28.24 -18.07
N SER A 243 -123.08 -27.47 -18.93
CA SER A 243 -124.37 -27.80 -19.52
C SER A 243 -124.19 -28.81 -20.66
N PHE A 244 -124.38 -30.10 -20.38
CA PHE A 244 -124.49 -31.12 -21.43
C PHE A 244 -125.92 -31.17 -21.94
N SER A 245 -126.12 -30.83 -23.21
CA SER A 245 -127.39 -31.08 -23.90
C SER A 245 -127.52 -32.57 -24.22
N LEU A 246 -128.20 -33.33 -23.35
CA LEU A 246 -128.69 -34.67 -23.72
C LEU A 246 -129.83 -34.51 -24.73
N GLY A 247 -129.48 -34.42 -26.01
CA GLY A 247 -130.43 -34.58 -27.13
C GLY A 247 -130.87 -36.03 -27.24
N GLY A 248 -131.85 -36.43 -26.44
CA GLY A 248 -132.41 -37.78 -26.41
C GLY A 248 -133.80 -37.83 -27.04
N LYS A 249 -133.85 -38.19 -28.33
CA LYS A 249 -135.02 -38.30 -29.22
C LYS A 249 -135.68 -36.98 -29.66
#